data_AF-A0A0X3BLH9-F1
#
_entry.id   AF-A0A0X3BLH9-F1
#
_cell.length_a   1.000
_cell.length_b   1.000
_cell.length_c   1.000
_cell.angle_alpha   90.00
_cell.angle_beta   90.00
_cell.angle_gamma   90.00
#
_symmetry.space_group_name_H-M   'P 1'
#
loop_
_entity.id
_entity.type
_entity.pdbx_description
1 polymer ?
#
loop_
_entity_poly.entity_id
_entity_poly.type
_entity_poly.pdbx_seq_one_letter_code
_entity_poly.pdbx_strand_id
1 'polypeptide(L)'
;MEACTGVPLYDGQPVEVGPRARQVRFKNYDEKGAMGLQIARQMELPGTAYGIIEALDALNTSGSVLADDIPQGDGSLGWAANEAPRGTDVHLARVKDGRVQYFSMLVPTTWNFPTCSRALTGAPWRLAEVIVRAYDPCVSCATHMLVVDEDKRLVAQKLIQ
;
A
#
# COMPACT_ATOMS: atom_id res chain seq x y z
N MET A 1 21.90 -6.76 -13.33
CA MET A 1 21.20 -6.11 -12.21
C MET A 1 19.81 -6.72 -12.17
N GLU A 2 19.42 -7.35 -11.06
CA GLU A 2 18.14 -8.05 -10.92
C GLU A 2 17.16 -7.19 -10.11
N ALA A 3 15.86 -7.28 -10.43
CA ALA A 3 14.83 -6.59 -9.67
C ALA A 3 14.51 -7.36 -8.38
N CYS A 4 14.37 -6.64 -7.26
CA CYS A 4 14.14 -7.25 -5.94
C CYS A 4 12.65 -7.46 -5.60
N THR A 5 11.72 -7.09 -6.48
CA THR A 5 10.28 -7.18 -6.24
C THR A 5 9.59 -8.10 -7.23
N GLY A 6 8.51 -8.75 -6.80
CA GLY A 6 7.54 -9.35 -7.73
C GLY A 6 6.79 -8.29 -8.55
N VAL A 7 6.01 -8.74 -9.53
CA VAL A 7 5.18 -7.88 -10.40
C VAL A 7 3.72 -8.34 -10.30
N PRO A 8 2.93 -7.78 -9.39
CA PRO A 8 1.52 -8.13 -9.28
C PRO A 8 0.75 -7.51 -10.45
N LEU A 9 -0.22 -8.28 -10.97
CA LEU A 9 -1.02 -7.92 -12.13
C LEU A 9 -2.51 -7.95 -11.77
N TYR A 10 -3.27 -7.04 -12.37
CA TYR A 10 -4.72 -7.05 -12.34
C TYR A 10 -5.22 -7.14 -13.78
N ASP A 11 -6.08 -8.11 -14.08
CA ASP A 11 -6.50 -8.46 -15.45
C ASP A 11 -5.32 -8.66 -16.42
N GLY A 12 -4.23 -9.26 -15.91
CA GLY A 12 -3.02 -9.52 -16.68
C GLY A 12 -2.16 -8.29 -16.98
N GLN A 13 -2.45 -7.13 -16.38
CA GLN A 13 -1.69 -5.90 -16.58
C GLN A 13 -1.23 -5.24 -15.27
N PRO A 14 -0.07 -4.56 -15.28
CA PRO A 14 0.29 -3.59 -14.26
C PRO A 14 -0.75 -2.49 -14.15
N VAL A 15 -1.05 -2.07 -12.93
CA VAL A 15 -2.01 -1.02 -12.63
C VAL A 15 -1.39 0.07 -11.77
N GLU A 16 -1.96 1.27 -11.85
CA GLU A 16 -1.65 2.35 -10.93
C GLU A 16 -2.51 2.22 -9.68
N VAL A 17 -1.90 2.36 -8.51
CA VAL A 17 -2.59 2.51 -7.23
C VAL A 17 -2.16 3.82 -6.56
N GLY A 18 -2.96 4.32 -5.63
CA GLY A 18 -2.68 5.55 -4.89
C GLY A 18 -3.82 6.56 -4.93
N PRO A 19 -3.55 7.79 -4.47
CA PRO A 19 -4.58 8.82 -4.37
C PRO A 19 -5.30 9.06 -5.70
N ARG A 20 -4.56 9.18 -6.81
CA ARG A 20 -5.17 9.37 -8.13
C ARG A 20 -6.05 8.20 -8.54
N ALA A 21 -5.60 6.96 -8.30
CA ALA A 21 -6.41 5.77 -8.58
C ALA A 21 -7.73 5.79 -7.81
N ARG A 22 -7.73 6.20 -6.52
CA ARG A 22 -8.95 6.37 -5.72
C ARG A 22 -9.84 7.49 -6.27
N GLN A 23 -9.29 8.65 -6.60
CA GLN A 23 -10.06 9.76 -7.17
C GLN A 23 -10.68 9.39 -8.54
N VAL A 24 -9.94 8.67 -9.40
CA VAL A 24 -10.46 8.17 -10.68
C VAL A 24 -11.61 7.20 -10.43
N ARG A 25 -11.42 6.24 -9.51
CA ARG A 25 -12.39 5.17 -9.26
C ARG A 25 -13.68 5.66 -8.61
N PHE A 26 -13.56 6.59 -7.65
CA PHE A 26 -14.69 6.97 -6.79
C PHE A 26 -15.22 8.38 -7.04
N LYS A 27 -14.49 9.24 -7.76
CA LYS A 27 -14.88 10.64 -7.99
C LYS A 27 -14.77 11.08 -9.47
N ASN A 28 -14.62 10.15 -10.40
CA ASN A 28 -14.51 10.42 -11.83
C ASN A 28 -13.40 11.44 -12.20
N TYR A 29 -12.30 11.46 -11.45
CA TYR A 29 -11.14 12.32 -11.76
C TYR A 29 -10.45 11.85 -13.04
N ASP A 30 -10.12 12.78 -13.95
CA ASP A 30 -9.65 12.49 -15.30
C ASP A 30 -8.23 12.97 -15.62
N GLU A 31 -7.63 13.80 -14.77
CA GLU A 31 -6.24 14.25 -14.92
C GLU A 31 -5.24 13.09 -14.78
N LYS A 32 -4.14 13.19 -15.53
CA LYS A 32 -3.12 12.12 -15.67
C LYS A 32 -1.70 12.67 -15.47
N GLY A 33 -0.74 11.75 -15.46
CA GLY A 33 0.68 12.07 -15.36
C GLY A 33 1.10 12.56 -13.97
N ALA A 34 2.34 13.03 -13.87
CA ALA A 34 2.95 13.42 -12.60
C ALA A 34 2.16 14.52 -11.85
N MET A 35 1.62 15.50 -12.57
CA MET A 35 0.82 16.56 -11.96
C MET A 35 -0.55 16.07 -11.48
N GLY A 36 -1.25 15.26 -12.27
CA GLY A 36 -2.51 14.64 -11.85
C GLY A 36 -2.35 13.77 -10.60
N LEU A 37 -1.24 13.04 -10.49
CA LEU A 37 -0.88 12.29 -9.28
C LEU A 37 -0.73 13.20 -8.05
N GLN A 38 -0.02 14.32 -8.19
CA GLN A 38 0.21 15.25 -7.07
C GLN A 38 -1.06 15.98 -6.65
N ILE A 39 -1.85 16.48 -7.62
CA ILE A 39 -3.11 17.16 -7.36
C ILE A 39 -4.06 16.22 -6.62
N ALA A 40 -4.25 15.00 -7.13
CA ALA A 40 -5.12 14.01 -6.49
C ALA A 40 -4.69 13.67 -5.06
N ARG A 41 -3.38 13.62 -4.78
CA ARG A 41 -2.85 13.42 -3.41
C ARG A 41 -3.24 14.56 -2.47
N GLN A 42 -3.11 15.82 -2.90
CA GLN A 42 -3.48 16.96 -2.05
C GLN A 42 -5.00 17.04 -1.83
N MET A 43 -5.80 16.60 -2.80
CA MET A 43 -7.27 16.54 -2.68
C MET A 43 -7.77 15.55 -1.62
N GLU A 44 -6.94 14.63 -1.11
CA GLU A 44 -7.31 13.71 -0.03
C GLU A 44 -7.17 14.32 1.37
N LEU A 45 -6.45 15.45 1.52
CA LEU A 45 -6.20 16.06 2.83
C LEU A 45 -7.49 16.45 3.56
N PRO A 46 -8.48 17.13 2.93
CA PRO A 46 -9.71 17.49 3.63
C PRO A 46 -10.50 16.25 4.06
N GLY A 47 -10.54 15.22 3.21
CA GLY A 47 -11.22 13.96 3.52
C GLY A 47 -10.65 13.26 4.75
N THR A 48 -9.33 13.34 4.94
CA THR A 48 -8.67 12.82 6.16
C THR A 48 -9.11 13.58 7.40
N ALA A 49 -9.11 14.91 7.35
CA ALA A 49 -9.51 15.74 8.49
C ALA A 49 -10.98 15.53 8.87
N TYR A 50 -11.89 15.55 7.89
CA TYR A 50 -13.31 15.32 8.14
C TYR A 50 -13.59 13.90 8.61
N GLY A 51 -12.91 12.89 8.05
CA GLY A 51 -13.04 11.52 8.52
C GLY A 51 -12.62 11.33 9.98
N ILE A 52 -11.59 12.03 10.45
CA ILE A 52 -11.21 12.04 11.87
C ILE A 52 -12.32 12.66 12.72
N ILE A 53 -12.88 13.79 12.30
CA ILE A 53 -13.95 14.47 13.03
C ILE A 53 -15.19 13.56 13.13
N GLU A 54 -15.61 12.96 12.02
CA GLU A 54 -16.75 12.01 11.99
C GLU A 54 -16.50 10.79 12.87
N ALA A 55 -15.28 10.23 12.84
CA ALA A 55 -14.91 9.09 13.69
C ALA A 55 -14.93 9.44 15.18
N LEU A 56 -14.50 10.66 15.55
CA LEU A 56 -14.55 11.14 16.93
C LEU A 56 -15.98 11.39 17.40
N ASP A 57 -16.84 11.93 16.55
CA ASP A 57 -18.25 12.16 16.86
C ASP A 57 -19.02 10.84 17.05
N ALA A 58 -18.67 9.81 16.27
CA ALA A 58 -19.22 8.47 16.38
C ALA A 58 -18.62 7.63 17.53
N LEU A 59 -17.54 8.08 18.17
CA LEU A 59 -16.81 7.30 19.16
C LEU A 59 -17.56 7.21 20.49
N ASN A 60 -18.01 6.01 20.85
CA ASN A 60 -18.42 5.70 22.22
C ASN A 60 -17.18 5.38 23.08
N THR A 61 -16.77 6.32 23.93
CA THR A 61 -15.59 6.18 24.82
C THR A 61 -15.75 5.12 25.92
N SER A 62 -16.96 4.59 26.11
CA SER A 62 -17.24 3.48 27.05
C SER A 62 -17.53 2.16 26.33
N GLY A 63 -17.44 2.11 25.00
CA GLY A 63 -17.67 0.90 24.21
C GLY A 63 -16.57 -0.14 24.38
N SER A 64 -16.90 -1.42 24.19
CA SER A 64 -15.89 -2.49 24.13
C SER A 64 -15.02 -2.34 22.89
N VAL A 65 -13.71 -2.58 23.04
CA VAL A 65 -12.71 -2.52 21.96
C VAL A 65 -12.13 -3.89 21.61
N LEU A 66 -12.64 -4.95 22.25
CA LEU A 66 -12.20 -6.33 22.06
C LEU A 66 -13.42 -7.20 21.80
N ALA A 67 -13.30 -8.09 20.80
CA ALA A 67 -14.32 -9.11 20.55
C ALA A 67 -14.37 -10.11 21.71
N ASP A 68 -15.58 -10.59 22.04
CA ASP A 68 -15.78 -11.55 23.13
C ASP A 68 -15.13 -12.91 22.84
N ASP A 69 -15.04 -13.28 21.56
CA ASP A 69 -14.41 -14.51 21.07
C ASP A 69 -13.40 -14.19 19.96
N ILE A 70 -12.19 -14.77 20.07
CA ILE A 70 -11.13 -14.66 19.07
C ILE A 70 -10.74 -16.08 18.63
N PRO A 71 -11.28 -16.57 17.51
CA PRO A 71 -11.04 -17.93 17.05
C PRO A 71 -9.58 -18.13 16.64
N GLN A 72 -9.08 -19.35 16.82
CA GLN A 72 -7.68 -19.70 16.51
C GLN A 72 -7.44 -20.03 15.02
N GLY A 73 -8.49 -20.07 14.21
CA GLY A 73 -8.41 -20.35 12.77
C GLY A 73 -8.27 -21.83 12.41
N ASP A 74 -8.77 -22.19 11.24
CA ASP A 74 -8.86 -23.57 10.72
C ASP A 74 -7.99 -23.81 9.47
N GLY A 75 -7.22 -22.81 9.04
CA GLY A 75 -6.40 -22.83 7.81
C GLY A 75 -7.08 -22.21 6.58
N SER A 76 -8.29 -21.66 6.73
CA SER A 76 -8.97 -20.89 5.68
C SER A 76 -8.16 -19.66 5.24
N LEU A 77 -8.28 -19.28 3.96
CA LEU A 77 -7.63 -18.09 3.42
C LEU A 77 -8.47 -16.86 3.71
N GLY A 78 -7.90 -15.91 4.45
CA GLY A 78 -8.42 -14.56 4.62
C GLY A 78 -7.58 -13.56 3.84
N TRP A 79 -8.18 -12.42 3.51
CA TRP A 79 -7.47 -11.28 2.96
C TRP A 79 -8.04 -9.97 3.51
N ALA A 80 -7.20 -8.95 3.60
CA ALA A 80 -7.60 -7.61 3.96
C ALA A 80 -6.90 -6.61 3.03
N ALA A 81 -7.65 -5.60 2.58
CA ALA A 81 -7.12 -4.49 1.82
C ALA A 81 -7.19 -3.23 2.68
N ASN A 82 -6.07 -2.52 2.78
CA ASN A 82 -5.99 -1.19 3.35
C ASN A 82 -5.67 -0.19 2.23
N GLU A 83 -6.39 0.93 2.18
CA GLU A 83 -6.02 2.05 1.30
C GLU A 83 -4.93 2.89 1.96
N ALA A 84 -3.70 2.36 1.91
CA ALA A 84 -2.53 3.06 2.41
C ALA A 84 -2.34 4.38 1.64
N PRO A 85 -1.54 5.33 2.17
CA PRO A 85 -1.33 6.63 1.51
C PRO A 85 -0.87 6.52 0.05
N ARG A 86 -0.13 5.45 -0.26
CA ARG A 86 0.45 5.18 -1.59
C ARG A 86 -0.42 4.30 -2.49
N GLY A 87 -1.54 3.77 -1.98
CA GLY A 87 -2.49 2.94 -2.73
C GLY A 87 -2.94 1.70 -1.97
N THR A 88 -3.58 0.78 -2.69
CA THR A 88 -4.11 -0.46 -2.14
C THR A 88 -2.98 -1.39 -1.66
N ASP A 89 -3.01 -1.71 -0.37
CA ASP A 89 -2.13 -2.66 0.29
C ASP A 89 -2.94 -3.90 0.68
N VAL A 90 -2.62 -5.05 0.09
CA VAL A 90 -3.40 -6.28 0.30
C VAL A 90 -2.55 -7.33 1.01
N HIS A 91 -3.02 -7.76 2.18
CA HIS A 91 -2.45 -8.87 2.92
C HIS A 91 -3.33 -10.09 2.77
N LEU A 92 -2.73 -11.25 2.48
CA LEU A 92 -3.39 -12.55 2.41
C LEU A 92 -2.76 -13.47 3.45
N ALA A 93 -3.60 -14.14 4.24
CA ALA A 93 -3.13 -15.00 5.32
C ALA A 93 -3.96 -16.29 5.43
N ARG A 94 -3.30 -17.42 5.76
CA ARG A 94 -3.96 -18.60 6.32
C ARG A 94 -3.52 -18.76 7.76
N VAL A 95 -4.47 -18.82 8.68
CA VAL A 95 -4.21 -18.98 10.11
C VAL A 95 -4.85 -20.28 10.59
N LYS A 96 -4.07 -21.11 11.29
CA LYS A 96 -4.52 -22.35 11.91
C LYS A 96 -3.91 -22.50 13.30
N ASP A 97 -4.72 -22.86 14.28
CA ASP A 97 -4.28 -23.07 15.67
C ASP A 97 -3.44 -21.90 16.23
N GLY A 98 -3.87 -20.67 15.91
CA GLY A 98 -3.24 -19.43 16.34
C GLY A 98 -1.95 -19.07 15.60
N ARG A 99 -1.57 -19.81 14.55
CA ARG A 99 -0.32 -19.62 13.80
C ARG A 99 -0.57 -19.30 12.34
N VAL A 100 0.23 -18.38 11.81
CA VAL A 100 0.25 -18.04 10.38
C VAL A 100 0.95 -19.16 9.61
N GLN A 101 0.21 -19.86 8.75
CA GLN A 101 0.74 -20.94 7.89
C GLN A 101 1.16 -20.42 6.51
N TYR A 102 0.51 -19.36 6.05
CA TYR A 102 0.78 -18.71 4.77
C TYR A 102 0.60 -17.21 4.93
N PHE A 103 1.49 -16.44 4.33
CA PHE A 103 1.40 -14.99 4.30
C PHE A 103 1.92 -14.44 2.98
N SER A 104 1.18 -13.52 2.38
CA SER A 104 1.58 -12.81 1.17
C SER A 104 1.13 -11.36 1.23
N MET A 105 1.95 -10.46 0.70
CA MET A 105 1.72 -9.02 0.71
C MET A 105 1.79 -8.48 -0.72
N LEU A 106 0.77 -7.71 -1.11
CA LEU A 106 0.71 -7.01 -2.39
C LEU A 106 0.65 -5.51 -2.10
N VAL A 107 1.83 -4.92 -1.90
CA VAL A 107 2.01 -3.57 -1.34
C VAL A 107 1.98 -2.51 -2.45
N PRO A 108 1.55 -1.26 -2.17
CA PRO A 108 1.23 -0.29 -3.23
C PRO A 108 2.38 0.02 -4.19
N THR A 109 3.59 0.20 -3.65
CA THR A 109 4.76 0.50 -4.49
C THR A 109 5.18 -0.70 -5.34
N THR A 110 4.87 -1.94 -4.92
CA THR A 110 5.07 -3.15 -5.75
C THR A 110 4.19 -3.12 -6.99
N TRP A 111 2.92 -2.69 -6.86
CA TRP A 111 2.02 -2.47 -8.01
C TRP A 111 2.50 -1.33 -8.91
N ASN A 112 2.93 -0.22 -8.30
CA ASN A 112 3.30 0.99 -9.05
C ASN A 112 4.65 0.89 -9.77
N PHE A 113 5.57 -0.01 -9.37
CA PHE A 113 6.87 -0.15 -10.05
C PHE A 113 6.77 -0.35 -11.57
N PRO A 114 6.13 -1.41 -12.08
CA PRO A 114 5.98 -1.63 -13.52
C PRO A 114 5.20 -0.51 -14.23
N THR A 115 4.22 0.08 -13.55
CA THR A 115 3.38 1.17 -14.09
C THR A 115 4.18 2.46 -14.24
N CYS A 116 4.96 2.81 -13.22
CA CYS A 116 5.87 3.95 -13.25
C CYS A 116 6.96 3.77 -14.31
N SER A 117 7.53 2.57 -14.47
CA SER A 117 8.50 2.29 -15.53
C SER A 117 7.92 2.58 -16.92
N ARG A 118 6.68 2.18 -17.18
CA ARG A 118 5.99 2.49 -18.45
C ARG A 118 5.77 4.00 -18.62
N ALA A 119 5.43 4.71 -17.54
CA ALA A 119 5.18 6.15 -17.54
C ALA A 119 6.41 7.01 -17.85
N LEU A 120 7.63 6.47 -17.76
CA LEU A 120 8.87 7.17 -18.13
C LEU A 120 9.07 7.27 -19.65
N THR A 121 8.32 6.52 -20.44
CA THR A 121 8.46 6.51 -21.91
C THR A 121 8.22 7.90 -22.48
N GLY A 122 9.19 8.42 -23.22
CA GLY A 122 9.11 9.74 -23.87
C GLY A 122 9.49 10.93 -22.96
N ALA A 123 9.74 10.71 -21.67
CA ALA A 123 10.21 11.78 -20.78
C ALA A 123 11.72 12.06 -20.99
N PRO A 124 12.16 13.33 -20.95
CA PRO A 124 13.58 13.65 -20.83
C PRO A 124 14.15 12.98 -19.58
N TRP A 125 15.29 12.30 -19.70
CA TRP A 125 15.88 11.54 -18.58
C TRP A 125 16.11 12.38 -17.32
N ARG A 126 16.37 13.69 -17.48
CA ARG A 126 16.54 14.65 -16.37
C ARG A 126 15.27 14.82 -15.52
N LEU A 127 14.10 14.48 -16.07
CA LEU A 127 12.80 14.53 -15.39
C LEU A 127 12.37 13.15 -14.86
N ALA A 128 13.13 12.08 -15.12
CA ALA A 128 12.74 10.73 -14.72
C ALA A 128 12.47 10.63 -13.22
N GLU A 129 13.35 11.21 -12.40
CA GLU A 129 13.14 11.19 -10.95
C GLU A 129 11.94 12.03 -10.50
N VAL A 130 11.59 13.11 -11.22
CA VAL A 130 10.41 13.92 -10.90
C VAL A 130 9.15 13.10 -11.11
N ILE A 131 9.09 12.33 -12.19
CA ILE A 131 7.98 11.42 -12.48
C ILE A 131 7.91 10.31 -11.43
N VAL A 132 9.03 9.68 -11.08
CA VAL A 132 9.09 8.65 -10.03
C VAL A 132 8.58 9.19 -8.69
N ARG A 133 9.02 10.39 -8.28
CA ARG A 133 8.56 11.02 -7.02
C ARG A 133 7.06 11.32 -7.01
N ALA A 134 6.42 11.48 -8.17
CA ALA A 134 4.98 11.69 -8.24
C ALA A 134 4.16 10.49 -7.72
N TYR A 135 4.72 9.28 -7.80
CA TYR A 135 4.13 8.07 -7.24
C TYR A 135 4.30 7.94 -5.71
N ASP A 136 5.09 8.82 -5.08
CA ASP A 136 5.47 8.71 -3.66
C ASP A 136 5.97 7.29 -3.31
N PRO A 137 7.07 6.82 -3.92
CA PRO A 137 7.51 5.44 -3.78
C PRO A 137 8.07 5.15 -2.38
N CYS A 138 7.62 4.05 -1.78
CA CYS A 138 8.28 3.45 -0.60
C CYS A 138 8.95 2.13 -1.01
N VAL A 139 10.26 2.18 -1.29
CA VAL A 139 11.01 1.01 -1.81
C VAL A 139 11.15 -0.09 -0.75
N SER A 140 11.32 0.26 0.51
CA SER A 140 11.34 -0.70 1.62
C SER A 140 10.00 -1.43 1.74
N CYS A 141 8.89 -0.72 1.55
CA CYS A 141 7.54 -1.31 1.55
C CYS A 141 7.41 -2.31 0.40
N ALA A 142 7.88 -1.96 -0.80
CA ALA A 142 7.76 -2.81 -1.99
C ALA A 142 8.57 -4.11 -1.92
N THR A 143 9.67 -4.11 -1.15
CA THR A 143 10.58 -5.25 -0.99
C THR A 143 10.34 -6.03 0.30
N HIS A 144 9.56 -5.47 1.24
CA HIS A 144 9.31 -6.04 2.58
C HIS A 144 10.64 -6.32 3.34
N MET A 145 11.55 -5.34 3.32
CA MET A 145 12.96 -5.51 3.72
C MET A 145 13.12 -6.04 5.15
N LEU A 146 13.90 -7.11 5.31
CA LEU A 146 14.43 -7.59 6.59
C LEU A 146 15.92 -7.28 6.67
N VAL A 147 16.35 -6.65 7.77
CA VAL A 147 17.77 -6.39 8.04
C VAL A 147 18.30 -7.45 9.00
N VAL A 148 19.29 -8.21 8.56
CA VAL A 148 19.95 -9.28 9.33
C VAL A 148 21.45 -9.03 9.47
N ASP A 149 22.07 -9.58 10.50
CA ASP A 149 23.54 -9.55 10.70
C ASP A 149 24.22 -10.65 9.89
N GLU A 150 25.55 -10.73 10.01
CA GLU A 150 26.37 -11.77 9.39
C GLU A 150 25.99 -13.19 9.88
N ASP A 151 25.44 -13.31 11.10
CA ASP A 151 24.93 -14.56 11.69
C ASP A 151 23.47 -14.87 11.28
N LYS A 152 22.87 -14.08 10.36
CA LYS A 152 21.46 -14.16 9.94
C LYS A 152 20.45 -13.90 11.06
N ARG A 153 20.85 -13.25 12.15
CA ARG A 153 19.93 -12.79 13.19
C ARG A 153 19.30 -11.47 12.75
N LEU A 154 18.04 -11.26 13.08
CA LEU A 154 17.33 -10.01 12.80
C LEU A 154 17.93 -8.85 13.60
N VAL A 155 18.47 -7.84 12.90
CA VAL A 155 19.20 -6.70 13.49
C VAL A 155 18.30 -5.49 13.70
N ALA A 156 17.31 -5.27 12.85
CA ALA A 156 16.43 -4.12 12.96
C ALA A 156 14.96 -4.50 12.78
N GLN A 157 14.28 -4.70 13.90
CA GLN A 157 12.82 -4.59 14.00
C GLN A 157 12.38 -3.11 14.20
N LYS A 158 13.35 -2.17 14.27
CA LYS A 158 13.19 -0.77 14.71
C LYS A 158 12.95 0.28 13.61
N LEU A 159 12.63 -0.11 12.37
CA LEU A 159 12.29 0.84 11.30
C LEU A 159 10.78 1.14 11.20
N ILE A 160 9.98 0.60 12.13
CA ILE A 160 8.57 0.92 12.33
C ILE A 160 8.40 1.32 13.80
N GLN A 161 8.88 2.51 14.15
CA GLN A 161 8.43 3.26 15.33
C GLN A 161 7.91 4.60 14.83
#